data_AF-A0A4R0XRH5-F1
#
_entry.id   AF-A0A4R0XRH5-F1
#
_cell.length_a   1.000
_cell.length_b   1.000
_cell.length_c   1.000
_cell.angle_alpha   90.00
_cell.angle_beta   90.00
_cell.angle_gamma   90.00
#
_symmetry.space_group_name_H-M   'P 1'
#
loop_
_entity.id
_entity.type
_entity.pdbx_description
1 polymer ?
#
loop_
_entity_poly.entity_id
_entity_poly.type
_entity_poly.pdbx_seq_one_letter_code
_entity_poly.pdbx_strand_id
1 'polypeptide(L)'
;KPEVGQFINVPAGLVHGIGGGSKVLEVQQPSDTTYRLYDYDRLENGELRELHIEKSLKSIKDLKWEIENKGDNVYITNEYSIEIGYGEKILSIDCIIVDLEEEIAYLAKKDEKIFFQKWAIVKERK
;
A
#
# COMPACT_ATOMS: atom_id res chain seq x y z
N LYS A 1 2.63 -16.23 1.66
CA LYS A 1 3.25 -15.29 2.64
C LYS A 1 4.02 -14.28 1.82
N PRO A 2 3.92 -12.98 2.13
CA PRO A 2 4.70 -11.98 1.42
C PRO A 2 6.19 -12.20 1.62
N GLU A 3 6.97 -11.92 0.58
CA GLU A 3 8.44 -11.90 0.65
C GLU A 3 8.94 -10.50 1.05
N VAL A 4 10.13 -10.42 1.65
CA VAL A 4 10.74 -9.13 2.00
C VAL A 4 10.98 -8.33 0.72
N GLY A 5 10.50 -7.09 0.68
CA GLY A 5 10.59 -6.23 -0.49
C GLY A 5 9.47 -6.44 -1.52
N GLN A 6 8.55 -7.37 -1.30
CA GLN A 6 7.39 -7.52 -2.18
C GLN A 6 6.42 -6.35 -2.02
N PHE A 7 6.04 -5.75 -3.15
CA PHE A 7 4.95 -4.78 -3.18
C PHE A 7 3.60 -5.49 -3.40
N ILE A 8 2.59 -5.09 -2.63
CA ILE A 8 1.23 -5.64 -2.73
C ILE A 8 0.25 -4.48 -2.84
N ASN A 9 -0.53 -4.43 -3.93
CA ASN A 9 -1.67 -3.53 -4.01
C ASN A 9 -2.88 -4.11 -3.30
N VAL A 10 -3.50 -3.29 -2.46
CA VAL A 10 -4.70 -3.60 -1.68
C VAL A 10 -5.81 -2.65 -2.12
N PRO A 11 -6.55 -2.97 -3.20
CA PRO A 11 -7.62 -2.10 -3.70
C PRO A 11 -8.81 -2.04 -2.73
N ALA A 12 -9.54 -0.92 -2.77
CA ALA A 12 -10.73 -0.72 -1.96
C ALA A 12 -11.81 -1.77 -2.26
N GLY A 13 -12.24 -2.50 -1.22
CA GLY A 13 -13.21 -3.59 -1.30
C GLY A 13 -12.60 -4.99 -1.27
N LEU A 14 -11.27 -5.12 -1.24
CA LEU A 14 -10.58 -6.39 -0.99
C LEU A 14 -10.62 -6.73 0.50
N VAL A 15 -11.14 -7.93 0.84
CA VAL A 15 -11.00 -8.46 2.21
C VAL A 15 -9.55 -8.87 2.43
N HIS A 16 -8.91 -8.30 3.44
CA HIS A 16 -7.52 -8.57 3.76
C HIS A 16 -7.26 -8.40 5.27
N GLY A 17 -6.08 -8.84 5.71
CA GLY A 17 -5.59 -8.65 7.06
C GLY A 17 -4.07 -8.80 7.10
N ILE A 18 -3.41 -8.07 8.00
CA ILE A 18 -1.97 -8.14 8.21
C ILE A 18 -1.70 -9.09 9.37
N GLY A 19 -0.97 -10.18 9.08
CA GLY A 19 -0.61 -11.17 10.08
C GLY A 19 0.49 -10.66 11.03
N GLY A 20 0.47 -11.14 12.28
CA GLY A 20 1.51 -10.84 13.26
C GLY A 20 2.91 -11.22 12.79
N GLY A 21 3.92 -10.47 13.23
CA GLY A 21 5.32 -10.64 12.82
C GLY A 21 5.69 -9.98 11.49
N SER A 22 4.77 -9.21 10.89
CA SER A 22 5.03 -8.42 9.68
C SER A 22 5.49 -7.00 10.05
N LYS A 23 6.53 -6.49 9.40
CA LYS A 23 6.83 -5.05 9.33
C LYS A 23 6.48 -4.60 7.92
N VAL A 24 5.57 -3.63 7.80
CA VAL A 24 5.09 -3.12 6.52
C VAL A 24 5.18 -1.60 6.47
N LEU A 25 5.41 -1.07 5.28
CA LEU A 25 5.24 0.33 4.96
C LEU A 25 3.95 0.45 4.14
N GLU A 26 2.94 1.11 4.69
CA GLU A 26 1.63 1.27 4.05
C GLU A 26 1.47 2.70 3.57
N VAL A 27 1.21 2.85 2.26
CA VAL A 27 0.87 4.13 1.64
C VAL A 27 -0.60 4.06 1.25
N GLN A 28 -1.41 4.91 1.87
CA GLN A 28 -2.87 4.90 1.71
C GLN A 28 -3.44 6.29 1.43
N GLN A 29 -4.66 6.33 0.93
CA GLN A 29 -5.45 7.55 0.89
C GLN A 29 -5.71 8.04 2.33
N PRO A 30 -5.86 9.36 2.54
CA PRO A 30 -6.18 9.92 3.86
C PRO A 30 -7.62 9.54 4.26
N SER A 31 -7.78 8.33 4.77
CA SER A 31 -9.04 7.72 5.19
C SER A 31 -8.83 6.98 6.51
N ASP A 32 -9.82 7.06 7.40
CA ASP A 32 -9.85 6.35 8.68
C ASP A 32 -10.99 5.32 8.72
N THR A 33 -11.56 4.97 7.57
CA THR A 33 -12.70 4.04 7.50
C THR A 33 -12.22 2.59 7.47
N THR A 34 -12.54 1.82 8.52
CA THR A 34 -12.27 0.37 8.59
C THR A 34 -13.54 -0.40 8.93
N TYR A 35 -13.92 -1.39 8.11
CA TYR A 35 -15.04 -2.30 8.40
C TYR A 35 -14.54 -3.71 8.76
N ARG A 36 -14.46 -3.99 10.06
CA ARG A 36 -13.95 -5.28 10.58
C ARG A 36 -14.97 -6.41 10.43
N LEU A 37 -14.53 -7.52 9.80
CA LEU A 37 -15.32 -8.76 9.71
C LEU A 37 -15.09 -9.69 10.91
N TYR A 38 -13.85 -9.83 11.33
CA TYR A 38 -13.44 -10.62 12.50
C TYR A 38 -12.17 -9.99 13.10
N ASP A 39 -12.01 -10.12 14.41
CA ASP A 39 -10.97 -9.39 15.13
C ASP A 39 -10.24 -10.21 16.21
N TYR A 40 -10.30 -11.54 16.12
CA TYR A 40 -9.58 -12.45 17.04
C TYR A 40 -9.91 -12.23 18.52
N ASP A 41 -11.17 -11.84 18.80
CA ASP A 41 -11.68 -11.60 20.15
C ASP A 41 -10.82 -10.58 20.95
N ARG A 42 -10.19 -9.64 20.24
CA ARG A 42 -9.38 -8.58 20.85
C ARG A 42 -10.24 -7.62 21.65
N LEU A 43 -9.71 -7.23 22.80
CA LEU A 43 -10.34 -6.28 23.71
C LEU A 43 -9.77 -4.87 23.54
N GLU A 44 -10.64 -3.88 23.59
CA GLU A 44 -10.32 -2.46 23.75
C GLU A 44 -11.12 -1.94 24.94
N ASN A 45 -10.43 -1.39 25.95
CA ASN A 45 -11.05 -0.96 27.21
C ASN A 45 -11.88 -2.05 27.93
N GLY A 46 -11.50 -3.32 27.76
CA GLY A 46 -12.16 -4.46 28.41
C GLY A 46 -13.31 -5.07 27.61
N GLU A 47 -13.70 -4.47 26.48
CA GLU A 47 -14.80 -4.93 25.63
C GLU A 47 -14.29 -5.39 24.26
N LEU A 48 -15.02 -6.31 23.62
CA LEU A 48 -14.71 -6.74 22.26
C LEU A 48 -14.82 -5.56 21.30
N ARG A 49 -13.83 -5.38 20.42
CA ARG A 49 -13.87 -4.30 19.42
C ARG A 49 -15.01 -4.49 18.44
N GLU A 50 -15.56 -3.36 17.98
CA GLU A 50 -16.71 -3.36 17.08
C GLU A 50 -16.42 -4.05 15.74
N LEU A 51 -17.33 -4.97 15.38
CA LEU A 51 -17.42 -5.59 14.07
C LEU A 51 -18.49 -4.89 13.23
N HIS A 52 -18.28 -4.83 11.91
CA HIS A 52 -19.07 -4.04 10.98
C HIS A 52 -19.68 -4.90 9.86
N ILE A 53 -20.24 -6.07 10.21
CA ILE A 53 -20.59 -7.15 9.27
C ILE A 53 -21.40 -6.65 8.05
N GLU A 54 -22.50 -5.92 8.27
CA GLU A 54 -23.33 -5.44 7.16
C GLU A 54 -22.60 -4.45 6.24
N LYS A 55 -21.81 -3.53 6.82
CA LYS A 55 -21.03 -2.55 6.06
C LYS A 55 -19.89 -3.21 5.30
N SER A 56 -19.23 -4.20 5.90
CA SER A 56 -18.23 -5.02 5.25
C SER A 56 -18.83 -5.72 4.04
N LEU A 57 -19.95 -6.45 4.19
CA LEU A 57 -20.60 -7.16 3.09
C LEU A 57 -21.02 -6.24 1.93
N LYS A 58 -21.49 -5.02 2.23
CA LYS A 58 -21.84 -4.01 1.21
C LYS A 58 -20.61 -3.42 0.48
N SER A 59 -19.43 -3.48 1.09
CA SER A 59 -18.21 -2.85 0.56
C SER A 59 -17.31 -3.83 -0.19
N ILE A 60 -17.51 -5.14 -0.01
CA ILE A 60 -16.75 -6.18 -0.72
C ILE A 60 -17.04 -6.11 -2.21
N LYS A 61 -15.98 -6.18 -3.01
CA LYS A 61 -16.06 -6.22 -4.47
C LYS A 61 -15.56 -7.57 -4.98
N ASP A 62 -16.15 -8.03 -6.09
CA ASP A 62 -15.60 -9.15 -6.86
C ASP A 62 -14.39 -8.64 -7.65
N LEU A 63 -13.19 -8.89 -7.12
CA LEU A 63 -11.95 -8.36 -7.64
C LEU A 63 -11.10 -9.48 -8.22
N LYS A 64 -10.63 -9.29 -9.45
CA LYS A 64 -9.49 -10.04 -9.97
C LYS A 64 -8.22 -9.47 -9.36
N TRP A 65 -7.70 -10.16 -8.36
CA TRP A 65 -6.45 -9.80 -7.72
C TRP A 65 -5.29 -10.52 -8.40
N GLU A 66 -4.47 -9.77 -9.12
CA GLU A 66 -3.27 -10.26 -9.79
C GLU A 66 -2.06 -9.50 -9.22
N ILE A 67 -1.10 -10.25 -8.68
CA ILE A 67 0.23 -9.72 -8.40
C ILE A 67 1.11 -10.15 -9.57
N GLU A 68 1.35 -9.24 -10.52
CA GLU A 68 2.39 -9.44 -11.54
C GLU A 68 3.70 -8.84 -11.04
N ASN A 69 4.60 -9.70 -10.54
CA ASN A 69 5.99 -9.30 -10.31
C ASN A 69 6.70 -9.27 -11.68
N LYS A 70 6.96 -8.07 -12.22
CA LYS A 70 7.65 -7.88 -13.51
C LYS A 70 9.12 -7.51 -13.35
N GLY A 71 9.81 -8.24 -12.48
CA GLY A 71 11.27 -8.18 -12.32
C GLY A 71 11.73 -7.37 -11.11
N ASP A 72 13.04 -7.19 -11.02
CA ASP A 72 13.70 -6.82 -9.75
C ASP A 72 13.37 -5.42 -9.22
N ASN A 73 12.93 -4.50 -10.09
CA ASN A 73 12.77 -3.08 -9.75
C ASN A 73 11.46 -2.44 -10.22
N VAL A 74 10.57 -3.17 -10.92
CA VAL A 74 9.30 -2.59 -11.40
C VAL A 74 8.14 -3.53 -11.09
N TYR A 75 7.20 -3.02 -10.30
CA TYR A 75 5.95 -3.70 -9.97
C TYR A 75 4.80 -3.05 -10.73
N ILE A 76 3.93 -3.87 -11.28
CA ILE A 76 2.76 -3.43 -12.01
C ILE A 76 1.53 -4.08 -11.39
N THR A 77 0.56 -3.24 -11.07
CA THR A 77 -0.76 -3.65 -10.61
C THR A 77 -1.81 -3.03 -11.52
N ASN A 78 -3.09 -3.35 -11.30
CA ASN A 78 -4.18 -2.76 -12.08
C ASN A 78 -4.22 -1.24 -11.98
N GLU A 79 -3.94 -0.68 -10.80
CA GLU A 79 -4.10 0.76 -10.51
C GLU A 79 -2.76 1.51 -10.44
N TYR A 80 -1.66 0.82 -10.12
CA TYR A 80 -0.38 1.46 -9.85
C TYR A 80 0.78 0.78 -10.56
N SER A 81 1.79 1.58 -10.90
CA SER A 81 3.14 1.11 -11.19
C SER A 81 4.09 1.62 -10.13
N ILE A 82 5.00 0.76 -9.68
CA ILE A 82 6.02 1.07 -8.70
C ILE A 82 7.37 0.83 -9.33
N GLU A 83 8.25 1.82 -9.28
CA GLU A 83 9.63 1.72 -9.72
C GLU A 83 10.54 1.86 -8.49
N ILE A 84 11.42 0.90 -8.26
CA ILE A 84 12.44 0.96 -7.21
C ILE A 84 13.75 1.43 -7.84
N GLY A 85 14.42 2.37 -7.19
CA GLY A 85 15.71 2.88 -7.63
C GLY A 85 16.56 3.41 -6.49
N TYR A 86 17.71 3.96 -6.87
CA TYR A 86 18.76 4.41 -5.95
C TYR A 86 19.30 5.76 -6.41
N GLY A 87 19.74 6.59 -5.47
CA GLY A 87 20.40 7.87 -5.74
C GLY A 87 19.46 8.93 -6.32
N GLU A 88 19.98 9.70 -7.26
CA GLU A 88 19.31 10.87 -7.83
C GLU A 88 18.30 10.50 -8.92
N LYS A 89 17.15 11.20 -8.94
CA LYS A 89 16.22 11.17 -10.08
C LYS A 89 15.52 12.51 -10.28
N ILE A 90 15.35 12.90 -11.55
CA ILE A 90 14.45 13.99 -11.95
C ILE A 90 13.11 13.37 -12.31
N LEU A 91 12.04 13.89 -11.72
CA LEU A 91 10.69 13.35 -11.88
C LEU A 91 10.05 13.85 -13.18
N SER A 92 9.50 12.93 -13.97
CA SER A 92 8.82 13.29 -15.22
C SER A 92 7.34 13.62 -15.05
N ILE A 93 6.75 13.28 -13.89
CA ILE A 93 5.34 13.48 -13.55
C ILE A 93 5.17 13.71 -12.04
N ASP A 94 4.01 14.21 -11.65
CA ASP A 94 3.55 14.14 -10.27
C ASP A 94 3.42 12.67 -9.84
N CYS A 95 4.02 12.31 -8.71
CA CYS A 95 4.01 10.94 -8.21
C CYS A 95 4.21 10.91 -6.70
N ILE A 96 3.92 9.76 -6.10
CA ILE A 96 4.28 9.52 -4.70
C ILE A 96 5.70 8.97 -4.69
N ILE A 97 6.56 9.60 -3.89
CA ILE A 97 7.89 9.12 -3.58
C ILE A 97 7.86 8.50 -2.21
N VAL A 98 8.46 7.33 -2.10
CA VAL A 98 8.67 6.62 -0.85
C VAL A 98 10.18 6.48 -0.64
N ASP A 99 10.70 7.10 0.41
CA ASP A 99 12.05 6.83 0.89
C ASP A 99 11.99 5.52 1.69
N LEU A 100 12.67 4.49 1.18
CA LEU A 100 12.63 3.15 1.77
C LEU A 100 13.57 3.01 2.97
N GLU A 101 14.52 3.94 3.17
CA GLU A 101 15.42 3.94 4.33
C GLU A 101 14.81 4.73 5.48
N GLU A 102 14.27 5.91 5.20
CA GLU A 102 13.66 6.78 6.22
C GLU A 102 12.19 6.44 6.49
N GLU A 103 11.61 5.50 5.73
CA GLU A 103 10.22 5.03 5.88
C GLU A 103 9.17 6.16 5.75
N ILE A 104 9.46 7.14 4.90
CA ILE A 104 8.57 8.29 4.64
C ILE A 104 8.01 8.26 3.22
N ALA A 105 6.81 8.81 3.05
CA ALA A 105 6.18 8.99 1.75
C ALA A 105 5.64 10.42 1.59
N TYR A 106 5.79 10.98 0.39
CA TYR A 106 5.26 12.30 0.07
C TYR A 106 4.90 12.44 -1.41
N LEU A 107 4.04 13.41 -1.71
CA LEU A 107 3.71 13.77 -3.08
C LEU A 107 4.80 14.69 -3.64
N ALA A 108 5.50 14.24 -4.67
CA ALA A 108 6.50 15.03 -5.38
C ALA A 108 5.95 15.50 -6.73
N LYS A 109 6.35 16.69 -7.15
CA LYS A 109 5.93 17.29 -8.41
C LYS A 109 6.85 16.92 -9.56
N LYS A 110 6.28 16.98 -10.76
CA LYS A 110 7.06 16.97 -12.00
C LYS A 110 8.22 17.98 -11.93
N ASP A 111 9.36 17.60 -12.49
CA ASP A 111 10.61 18.35 -12.58
C ASP A 111 11.35 18.54 -11.23
N GLU A 112 10.80 18.05 -10.12
CA GLU A 112 11.56 17.94 -8.87
C GLU A 112 12.71 16.93 -9.01
N LYS A 113 13.82 17.28 -8.38
CA LYS A 113 14.99 16.42 -8.23
C LYS A 113 14.98 15.81 -6.84
N ILE A 114 14.92 14.48 -6.77
CA ILE A 114 15.01 13.71 -5.54
C ILE A 114 16.39 13.09 -5.39
N PHE A 115 16.83 12.88 -4.15
CA PHE A 115 18.05 12.16 -3.82
C PHE A 115 17.84 11.35 -2.54
N PHE A 116 17.71 10.04 -2.69
CA PHE A 116 17.59 9.09 -1.58
C PHE A 116 18.51 7.91 -1.82
N GLN A 117 18.97 7.24 -0.75
CA GLN A 117 19.78 6.03 -0.92
C GLN A 117 18.99 4.96 -1.67
N LYS A 118 17.72 4.78 -1.32
CA LYS A 118 16.79 3.87 -1.98
C LYS A 118 15.38 4.45 -1.97
N TRP A 119 14.75 4.53 -3.13
CA TRP A 119 13.41 5.08 -3.26
C TRP A 119 12.48 4.13 -4.03
N ALA A 120 11.18 4.27 -3.79
CA ALA A 120 10.13 3.75 -4.67
C ALA A 120 9.28 4.91 -5.21
N ILE A 121 9.10 4.95 -6.52
CA ILE A 121 8.18 5.89 -7.19
C ILE A 121 6.89 5.15 -7.49
N VAL A 122 5.79 5.60 -6.88
CA VAL A 122 4.45 5.08 -7.12
C VAL A 122 3.71 6.02 -8.06
N LYS A 123 3.26 5.49 -9.20
CA LYS A 123 2.51 6.21 -10.22
C LYS A 123 1.17 5.53 -10.46
N GLU A 124 0.11 6.31 -10.45
CA GLU A 124 -1.21 5.86 -10.85
C GLU A 124 -1.22 5.52 -12.35
N ARG A 125 -1.88 4.41 -12.69
CA ARG A 125 -2.09 3.95 -14.06
C ARG A 125 -3.51 4.34 -14.47
N LYS A 126 -3.63 5.01 -15.62
CA LYS A 126 -4.93 5.26 -16.27
C LYS A 126 -5.29 4.10 -17.17
#